data_AF-A0A6I1ZWU0-F1
#
_entry.id   AF-A0A6I1ZWU0-F1
#
_cell.length_a   1.000
_cell.length_b   1.000
_cell.length_c   1.000
_cell.angle_alpha   90.00
_cell.angle_beta   90.00
_cell.angle_gamma   90.00
#
_symmetry.space_group_name_H-M   'P 1'
#
loop_
_entity.id
_entity.type
_entity.pdbx_description
1 polymer ?
#
loop_
_entity_poly.entity_id
_entity_poly.type
_entity_poly.pdbx_seq_one_letter_code
_entity_poly.pdbx_strand_id
1 'polypeptide(L)'
;MANGTLALVAALKALGVGPGKEVIIPAYTFMATAAAILFTGASPVFADIDAQTFNLDPSEAAHRISPRTRAIIPVHLGGNPADMDAINGLARKHNLAVIEDAAQAHAAVYNGSKVGALGDVGCFSFQSSKNITSGEGGILLTNRQEIYERAFEIYNCGRTLTGPSYDHVSPGLNLRMSAFQAAVLQHQMSHLEEWAETRKRANFFCR
;
A
#
# COMPACT_ATOMS: atom_id res chain seq x y z
N MET A 1 11.91 1.98 1.51
CA MET A 1 11.48 3.39 1.35
C MET A 1 11.45 4.10 2.69
N ALA A 2 11.50 5.44 2.71
CA ALA A 2 11.63 6.23 3.94
C ALA A 2 10.41 6.12 4.89
N ASN A 3 9.19 5.98 4.38
CA ASN A 3 7.97 5.69 5.16
C ASN A 3 6.86 5.06 4.29
N GLY A 4 5.75 4.66 4.90
CA GLY A 4 4.62 4.03 4.21
C GLY A 4 3.83 4.98 3.28
N THR A 5 3.71 6.27 3.64
CA THR A 5 3.07 7.27 2.76
C THR A 5 3.83 7.37 1.44
N LEU A 6 5.15 7.39 1.49
CA LEU A 6 6.01 7.45 0.30
C LEU A 6 5.98 6.15 -0.51
N ALA A 7 5.67 5.00 0.11
CA ALA A 7 5.39 3.77 -0.60
C ALA A 7 4.11 3.88 -1.44
N LEU A 8 3.03 4.42 -0.87
CA LEU A 8 1.80 4.70 -1.61
C LEU A 8 2.02 5.71 -2.74
N VAL A 9 2.79 6.78 -2.50
CA VAL A 9 3.14 7.76 -3.54
C VAL A 9 3.89 7.09 -4.70
N ALA A 10 4.87 6.23 -4.39
CA ALA A 10 5.62 5.50 -5.41
C ALA A 10 4.72 4.53 -6.20
N ALA A 11 3.84 3.79 -5.53
CA ALA A 11 2.87 2.89 -6.15
C ALA A 11 1.94 3.63 -7.13
N LEU A 12 1.35 4.74 -6.67
CA LEU A 12 0.45 5.57 -7.47
C LEU A 12 1.15 6.14 -8.70
N LYS A 13 2.34 6.72 -8.53
CA LYS A 13 3.12 7.26 -9.65
C LYS A 13 3.58 6.17 -10.62
N ALA A 14 3.94 4.98 -10.12
CA ALA A 14 4.33 3.84 -10.96
C ALA A 14 3.17 3.35 -11.83
N LEU A 15 1.93 3.43 -11.32
CA LEU A 15 0.69 3.15 -12.04
C LEU A 15 0.22 4.31 -12.95
N GLY A 16 1.01 5.37 -13.08
CA GLY A 16 0.67 6.53 -13.91
C GLY A 16 -0.46 7.40 -13.35
N VAL A 17 -0.74 7.30 -12.04
CA VAL A 17 -1.73 8.16 -11.37
C VAL A 17 -1.15 9.57 -11.18
N GLY A 18 -1.94 10.58 -11.52
CA GLY A 18 -1.58 11.99 -11.44
C GLY A 18 -2.76 12.92 -11.74
N PRO A 19 -2.51 14.16 -12.17
CA PRO A 19 -3.55 15.16 -12.40
C PRO A 19 -4.73 14.67 -13.25
N GLY A 20 -5.95 15.00 -12.80
CA GLY A 20 -7.19 14.62 -13.47
C GLY A 20 -7.58 13.14 -13.31
N LYS A 21 -6.84 12.36 -12.52
CA LYS A 21 -7.21 10.99 -12.15
C LYS A 21 -7.81 10.95 -10.75
N GLU A 22 -8.65 9.94 -10.55
CA GLU A 22 -9.31 9.65 -9.29
C GLU A 22 -8.86 8.30 -8.73
N VAL A 23 -8.79 8.22 -7.40
CA VAL A 23 -8.44 7.00 -6.68
C VAL A 23 -9.45 6.79 -5.57
N ILE A 24 -10.11 5.63 -5.57
CA ILE A 24 -11.13 5.30 -4.56
C ILE A 24 -10.45 4.79 -3.30
N ILE A 25 -10.84 5.32 -2.14
CA ILE A 25 -10.32 4.95 -0.82
C ILE A 25 -11.45 4.86 0.21
N PRO A 26 -11.30 4.10 1.30
CA PRO A 26 -12.25 4.15 2.40
C PRO A 26 -12.30 5.55 3.02
N ALA A 27 -13.50 6.01 3.37
CA ALA A 27 -13.73 7.25 4.11
C ALA A 27 -13.12 7.19 5.53
N TYR A 28 -13.01 5.99 6.09
CA TYR A 28 -12.37 5.72 7.37
C TYR A 28 -11.01 5.05 7.18
N THR A 29 -9.95 5.85 7.25
CA THR A 29 -8.55 5.39 7.22
C THR A 29 -7.64 6.44 7.84
N PHE A 30 -6.35 6.14 7.96
CA PHE A 30 -5.34 7.12 8.29
C PHE A 30 -5.11 8.12 7.14
N MET A 31 -4.91 9.40 7.47
CA MET A 31 -4.79 10.51 6.51
C MET A 31 -3.71 10.28 5.44
N ALA A 32 -2.68 9.48 5.71
CA ALA A 32 -1.63 9.15 4.74
C ALA A 32 -2.16 8.55 3.43
N THR A 33 -3.24 7.76 3.47
CA THR A 33 -3.82 7.13 2.27
C THR A 33 -4.31 8.22 1.30
N ALA A 34 -5.06 9.21 1.80
CA ALA A 34 -5.53 10.35 1.01
C ALA A 34 -4.37 11.31 0.63
N ALA A 35 -3.47 11.60 1.56
CA ALA A 35 -2.34 12.49 1.32
C ALA A 35 -1.42 11.99 0.20
N ALA A 36 -1.18 10.68 0.13
CA ALA A 36 -0.38 10.09 -0.93
C ALA A 36 -0.98 10.34 -2.32
N ILE A 37 -2.30 10.26 -2.46
CA ILE A 37 -3.03 10.57 -3.70
C ILE A 37 -2.85 12.04 -4.05
N LEU A 38 -3.04 12.94 -3.08
CA LEU A 38 -2.86 14.38 -3.29
C LEU A 38 -1.43 14.75 -3.71
N PHE A 39 -0.41 14.08 -3.17
CA PHE A 39 0.99 14.30 -3.56
C PHE A 39 1.31 13.87 -5.01
N THR A 40 0.44 13.09 -5.64
CA THR A 40 0.53 12.80 -7.08
C THR A 40 -0.18 13.85 -7.95
N GLY A 41 -0.98 14.73 -7.36
CA GLY A 41 -1.88 15.66 -8.05
C GLY A 41 -3.23 15.03 -8.45
N ALA A 42 -3.47 13.77 -8.09
CA ALA A 42 -4.75 13.10 -8.27
C ALA A 42 -5.74 13.45 -7.14
N SER A 43 -7.02 13.08 -7.34
CA SER A 43 -8.09 13.33 -6.38
C SER A 43 -8.49 12.04 -5.64
N PRO A 44 -8.52 12.03 -4.29
CA PRO A 44 -9.14 10.94 -3.56
C PRO A 44 -10.67 10.99 -3.71
N VAL A 45 -11.28 9.83 -3.92
CA VAL A 45 -12.72 9.64 -3.92
C VAL A 45 -13.08 8.71 -2.78
N PHE A 46 -13.79 9.25 -1.79
CA PHE A 46 -14.15 8.49 -0.59
C PHE A 46 -15.37 7.62 -0.85
N ALA A 47 -15.27 6.36 -0.45
CA ALA A 47 -16.36 5.39 -0.38
C ALA A 47 -16.52 4.92 1.07
N ASP A 48 -17.73 4.57 1.48
CA ASP A 48 -17.96 4.17 2.87
C ASP A 48 -17.36 2.79 3.19
N ILE A 49 -17.34 2.47 4.48
CA ILE A 49 -16.81 1.21 5.01
C ILE A 49 -17.94 0.26 5.43
N ASP A 50 -17.64 -1.03 5.45
CA ASP A 50 -18.46 -2.01 6.14
C ASP A 50 -18.31 -1.80 7.66
N ALA A 51 -19.44 -1.65 8.36
CA ALA A 51 -19.45 -1.31 9.79
C ALA A 51 -18.96 -2.42 10.73
N GLN A 52 -18.87 -3.67 10.25
CA GLN A 52 -18.38 -4.80 11.04
C GLN A 52 -16.86 -4.95 10.94
N THR A 53 -16.33 -4.73 9.73
CA THR A 53 -14.90 -4.93 9.42
C THR A 53 -14.09 -3.64 9.46
N PHE A 54 -14.76 -2.48 9.38
CA PHE A 54 -14.19 -1.15 9.20
C PHE A 54 -13.36 -0.96 7.92
N ASN A 55 -13.45 -1.92 6.99
CA ASN A 55 -12.75 -1.89 5.72
C ASN A 55 -13.67 -1.37 4.61
N LEU A 56 -13.08 -0.95 3.49
CA LEU A 56 -13.80 -0.43 2.32
C LEU A 56 -14.92 -1.39 1.88
N ASP A 57 -16.17 -0.89 1.81
CA ASP A 57 -17.29 -1.65 1.26
C ASP A 57 -17.18 -1.71 -0.28
N PRO A 58 -17.07 -2.91 -0.89
CA PRO A 58 -16.95 -3.05 -2.34
C PRO A 58 -18.16 -2.49 -3.11
N SER A 59 -19.36 -2.51 -2.52
CA SER A 59 -20.57 -1.97 -3.14
C SER A 59 -20.54 -0.44 -3.19
N GLU A 60 -20.13 0.21 -2.10
CA GLU A 60 -19.91 1.66 -2.06
C GLU A 60 -18.80 2.08 -3.02
N ALA A 61 -17.70 1.33 -3.08
CA ALA A 61 -16.64 1.57 -4.05
C ALA A 61 -17.17 1.54 -5.49
N ALA A 62 -18.02 0.57 -5.83
CA ALA A 62 -18.61 0.46 -7.16
C ALA A 62 -19.43 1.70 -7.57
N HIS A 63 -20.17 2.29 -6.63
CA HIS A 63 -20.95 3.52 -6.85
C HIS A 63 -20.10 4.77 -7.07
N ARG A 64 -18.81 4.75 -6.71
CA ARG A 64 -17.88 5.88 -6.85
C ARG A 64 -17.02 5.83 -8.11
N ILE A 65 -17.13 4.78 -8.91
CA ILE A 65 -16.35 4.65 -10.14
C ILE A 65 -16.80 5.70 -11.17
N SER A 66 -15.84 6.40 -11.75
CA SER A 66 -16.02 7.37 -12.81
C SER A 66 -15.03 7.08 -13.96
N PRO A 67 -15.18 7.73 -15.14
CA PRO A 67 -14.18 7.65 -16.21
C PRO A 67 -12.77 8.13 -15.81
N ARG A 68 -12.65 8.90 -14.71
CA ARG A 68 -11.38 9.37 -14.17
C ARG A 68 -10.74 8.39 -13.18
N THR A 69 -11.48 7.42 -12.66
CA THR A 69 -10.97 6.43 -11.71
C THR A 69 -9.85 5.61 -12.34
N ARG A 70 -8.74 5.43 -11.60
CA ARG A 70 -7.58 4.65 -12.07
C ARG A 70 -7.14 3.56 -11.11
N ALA A 71 -7.40 3.75 -9.82
CA ALA A 71 -7.06 2.76 -8.81
C ALA A 71 -8.06 2.76 -7.67
N ILE A 72 -8.05 1.64 -6.93
CA ILE A 72 -8.71 1.48 -5.64
C ILE A 72 -7.60 1.20 -4.61
N ILE A 73 -7.61 1.88 -3.47
CA ILE A 73 -6.73 1.58 -2.34
C ILE A 73 -7.58 1.04 -1.18
N PRO A 74 -7.80 -0.28 -1.11
CA PRO A 74 -8.28 -0.87 0.13
C PRO A 74 -7.22 -0.72 1.23
N VAL A 75 -7.70 -0.49 2.45
CA VAL A 75 -6.87 -0.43 3.65
C VAL A 75 -7.20 -1.65 4.49
N HIS A 76 -6.18 -2.40 4.91
CA HIS A 76 -6.37 -3.54 5.80
C HIS A 76 -6.38 -3.05 7.26
N LEU A 77 -7.48 -2.41 7.66
CA LEU A 77 -7.56 -1.64 8.88
C LEU A 77 -7.49 -2.54 10.13
N GLY A 78 -6.76 -2.11 11.16
CA GLY A 78 -6.59 -2.88 12.39
C GLY A 78 -5.88 -4.22 12.22
N GLY A 79 -5.29 -4.48 11.06
CA GLY A 79 -4.73 -5.78 10.71
C GLY A 79 -5.75 -6.79 10.16
N ASN A 80 -7.01 -6.39 10.00
CA ASN A 80 -8.05 -7.18 9.36
C ASN A 80 -8.03 -6.95 7.84
N PRO A 81 -7.86 -8.00 7.01
CA PRO A 81 -7.88 -7.82 5.56
C PRO A 81 -9.23 -7.31 5.04
N ALA A 82 -9.22 -6.37 4.08
CA ALA A 82 -10.40 -6.02 3.30
C ALA A 82 -10.87 -7.20 2.43
N ASP A 83 -12.11 -7.15 1.92
CA ASP A 83 -12.65 -8.17 1.03
C ASP A 83 -12.00 -8.11 -0.37
N MET A 84 -10.81 -8.70 -0.47
CA MET A 84 -9.98 -8.60 -1.65
C MET A 84 -10.54 -9.33 -2.85
N ASP A 85 -11.32 -10.40 -2.69
CA ASP A 85 -11.95 -11.09 -3.82
C ASP A 85 -12.98 -10.18 -4.50
N ALA A 86 -13.83 -9.50 -3.71
CA ALA A 86 -14.80 -8.55 -4.22
C ALA A 86 -14.13 -7.30 -4.84
N ILE A 87 -13.14 -6.71 -4.14
CA ILE A 87 -12.42 -5.53 -4.63
C ILE A 87 -11.66 -5.84 -5.92
N ASN A 88 -10.93 -6.95 -5.98
CA ASN A 88 -10.22 -7.35 -7.20
C ASN A 88 -11.19 -7.70 -8.33
N GLY A 89 -12.35 -8.30 -8.03
CA GLY A 89 -13.42 -8.54 -9.00
C GLY A 89 -13.94 -7.25 -9.62
N LEU A 90 -14.23 -6.25 -8.77
CA LEU A 90 -14.66 -4.92 -9.20
C LEU A 90 -13.58 -4.23 -10.03
N ALA A 91 -12.33 -4.24 -9.56
CA ALA A 91 -11.22 -3.61 -10.25
C ALA A 91 -10.97 -4.21 -11.64
N ARG A 92 -10.99 -5.55 -11.76
CA ARG A 92 -10.88 -6.25 -13.06
C ARG A 92 -12.00 -5.85 -14.02
N LYS A 93 -13.25 -5.81 -13.55
CA LYS A 93 -14.42 -5.42 -14.38
C LYS A 93 -14.27 -4.01 -14.97
N HIS A 94 -13.61 -3.10 -14.26
CA HIS A 94 -13.47 -1.70 -14.65
C HIS A 94 -12.05 -1.31 -15.11
N ASN A 95 -11.14 -2.29 -15.27
CA ASN A 95 -9.74 -2.06 -15.62
C ASN A 95 -9.04 -1.05 -14.70
N LEU A 96 -9.23 -1.21 -13.39
CA LEU A 96 -8.62 -0.41 -12.33
C LEU A 96 -7.48 -1.19 -11.68
N ALA A 97 -6.45 -0.47 -11.22
CA ALA A 97 -5.41 -1.07 -10.39
C ALA A 97 -5.84 -1.16 -8.93
N VAL A 98 -5.31 -2.15 -8.19
CA VAL A 98 -5.54 -2.31 -6.75
C VAL A 98 -4.22 -2.12 -6.00
N ILE A 99 -4.17 -1.13 -5.11
CA ILE A 99 -3.02 -0.89 -4.23
C ILE A 99 -3.45 -1.23 -2.81
N GLU A 100 -2.88 -2.26 -2.21
CA GLU A 100 -3.13 -2.58 -0.79
C GLU A 100 -2.39 -1.58 0.11
N ASP A 101 -3.12 -0.81 0.92
CA ASP A 101 -2.55 -0.14 2.09
C ASP A 101 -2.55 -1.14 3.26
N ALA A 102 -1.45 -1.88 3.36
CA ALA A 102 -1.19 -2.90 4.35
C ALA A 102 -0.42 -2.38 5.57
N ALA A 103 -0.38 -1.05 5.77
CA ALA A 103 0.38 -0.42 6.84
C ALA A 103 0.05 -0.94 8.26
N GLN A 104 -1.11 -1.58 8.47
CA GLN A 104 -1.53 -2.14 9.75
C GLN A 104 -1.62 -3.68 9.75
N ALA A 105 -1.31 -4.34 8.64
CA ALA A 105 -1.64 -5.75 8.42
C ALA A 105 -0.41 -6.64 8.13
N HIS A 106 0.69 -6.37 8.82
CA HIS A 106 1.89 -7.21 8.75
C HIS A 106 1.55 -8.65 9.15
N ALA A 107 1.97 -9.62 8.31
CA ALA A 107 1.69 -11.06 8.44
C ALA A 107 0.22 -11.50 8.36
N ALA A 108 -0.72 -10.58 8.13
CA ALA A 108 -2.12 -10.92 7.92
C ALA A 108 -2.30 -11.81 6.68
N VAL A 109 -3.33 -12.66 6.71
CA VAL A 109 -3.62 -13.66 5.68
C VAL A 109 -5.07 -13.52 5.26
N TYR A 110 -5.32 -13.54 3.96
CA TYR A 110 -6.65 -13.60 3.34
C TYR A 110 -6.69 -14.82 2.42
N ASN A 111 -7.63 -15.74 2.65
CA ASN A 111 -7.81 -16.96 1.85
C ASN A 111 -6.51 -17.74 1.57
N GLY A 112 -5.65 -17.87 2.60
CA GLY A 112 -4.37 -18.59 2.52
C GLY A 112 -3.21 -17.79 1.91
N SER A 113 -3.45 -16.58 1.40
CA SER A 113 -2.43 -15.70 0.82
C SER A 113 -2.10 -14.54 1.77
N LYS A 114 -0.82 -14.13 1.81
CA LYS A 114 -0.37 -13.02 2.66
C LYS A 114 -0.84 -11.68 2.09
N VAL A 115 -1.30 -10.79 2.96
CA VAL A 115 -1.63 -9.39 2.61
C VAL A 115 -0.40 -8.69 2.01
N GLY A 116 -0.64 -7.77 1.08
CA GLY A 116 0.38 -7.08 0.29
C GLY A 116 0.78 -7.81 -1.00
N ALA A 117 0.23 -9.01 -1.23
CA ALA A 117 0.37 -9.79 -2.45
C ALA A 117 -0.98 -10.18 -3.07
N LEU A 118 -2.07 -9.51 -2.66
CA LEU A 118 -3.44 -9.80 -3.08
C LEU A 118 -3.90 -8.87 -4.21
N GLY A 119 -3.34 -7.66 -4.32
CA GLY A 119 -3.59 -6.69 -5.39
C GLY A 119 -2.45 -6.59 -6.40
N ASP A 120 -2.41 -5.47 -7.15
CA ASP A 120 -1.30 -5.15 -8.06
C ASP A 120 -0.03 -4.74 -7.31
N VAL A 121 -0.22 -4.01 -6.20
CA VAL A 121 0.85 -3.43 -5.40
C VAL A 121 0.49 -3.47 -3.92
N GLY A 122 1.38 -3.96 -3.07
CA GLY A 122 1.25 -3.89 -1.61
C GLY A 122 2.14 -2.82 -1.00
N CYS A 123 1.62 -2.01 -0.10
CA CYS A 123 2.37 -0.97 0.60
C CYS A 123 2.33 -1.19 2.12
N PHE A 124 3.48 -1.17 2.78
CA PHE A 124 3.58 -1.27 4.23
C PHE A 124 4.29 -0.06 4.84
N SER A 125 4.05 0.14 6.14
CA SER A 125 4.71 1.13 6.97
C SER A 125 5.42 0.42 8.12
N PHE A 126 6.62 0.88 8.44
CA PHE A 126 7.39 0.44 9.59
C PHE A 126 7.56 1.57 10.62
N GLN A 127 6.55 2.43 10.71
CA GLN A 127 6.49 3.50 11.70
C GLN A 127 6.47 2.91 13.13
N SER A 128 6.85 3.70 14.14
CA SER A 128 7.05 3.26 15.53
C SER A 128 5.92 2.43 16.14
N SER A 129 4.67 2.67 15.76
CA SER A 129 3.50 1.98 16.33
C SER A 129 3.06 0.73 15.56
N LYS A 130 3.78 0.35 14.49
CA LYS A 130 3.40 -0.79 13.64
C LYS A 130 3.83 -2.11 14.25
N ASN A 131 3.23 -3.21 13.79
CA ASN A 131 3.51 -4.56 14.33
C ASN A 131 5.00 -4.93 14.25
N ILE A 132 5.68 -4.42 13.21
CA ILE A 132 7.13 -4.44 13.03
C ILE A 132 7.57 -3.01 12.72
N THR A 133 8.70 -2.58 13.30
CA THR A 133 9.12 -1.18 13.22
C THR A 133 10.62 -0.97 13.11
N SER A 134 11.00 0.18 12.56
CA SER A 134 12.34 0.76 12.60
C SER A 134 12.30 2.25 12.93
N GLY A 135 11.31 2.68 13.71
CA GLY A 135 11.01 4.09 13.96
C GLY A 135 10.24 4.72 12.79
N GLU A 136 10.85 4.71 11.61
CA GLU A 136 10.24 5.04 10.32
C GLU A 136 10.66 4.01 9.27
N GLY A 137 9.86 3.87 8.22
CA GLY A 137 10.16 3.01 7.10
C GLY A 137 8.93 2.64 6.29
N GLY A 138 9.14 2.21 5.06
CA GLY A 138 8.08 1.63 4.23
C GLY A 138 8.63 0.73 3.15
N ILE A 139 7.77 -0.12 2.61
CA ILE A 139 8.10 -1.00 1.49
C ILE A 139 6.92 -1.05 0.53
N LEU A 140 7.25 -1.20 -0.74
CA LEU A 140 6.34 -1.49 -1.84
C LEU A 140 6.67 -2.89 -2.34
N LEU A 141 5.65 -3.73 -2.51
CA LEU A 141 5.72 -5.07 -3.07
C LEU A 141 4.89 -5.11 -4.34
N THR A 142 5.36 -5.82 -5.36
CA THR A 142 4.59 -6.11 -6.57
C THR A 142 5.21 -7.32 -7.27
N ASN A 143 4.38 -8.09 -7.97
CA ASN A 143 4.84 -9.15 -8.87
C ASN A 143 4.97 -8.67 -10.33
N ARG A 144 4.62 -7.41 -10.61
CA ARG A 144 4.65 -6.84 -11.95
C ARG A 144 5.97 -6.11 -12.19
N GLN A 145 6.79 -6.66 -13.09
CA GLN A 145 8.12 -6.17 -13.37
C GLN A 145 8.10 -4.70 -13.82
N GLU A 146 7.13 -4.32 -14.65
CA GLU A 146 6.99 -2.96 -15.17
C GLU A 146 6.66 -1.95 -14.06
N ILE A 147 5.88 -2.35 -13.05
CA ILE A 147 5.62 -1.50 -11.87
C ILE A 147 6.87 -1.40 -11.02
N TYR A 148 7.56 -2.52 -10.79
CA TYR A 148 8.77 -2.54 -9.98
C TYR A 148 9.85 -1.61 -10.54
N GLU A 149 10.11 -1.68 -11.85
CA GLU A 149 11.10 -0.83 -12.53
C GLU A 149 10.70 0.65 -12.43
N ARG A 150 9.44 0.97 -12.70
CA ARG A 150 8.95 2.35 -12.61
C ARG A 150 9.00 2.88 -11.18
N ALA A 151 8.61 2.07 -10.20
CA ALA A 151 8.69 2.40 -8.78
C ALA A 151 10.15 2.61 -8.34
N PHE A 152 11.09 1.83 -8.87
CA PHE A 152 12.53 1.99 -8.60
C PHE A 152 13.06 3.33 -9.12
N GLU A 153 12.70 3.72 -10.34
CA GLU A 153 13.03 5.04 -10.89
C GLU A 153 12.50 6.16 -9.99
N ILE A 154 11.23 6.09 -9.62
CA ILE A 154 10.60 7.08 -8.73
C ILE A 154 11.29 7.10 -7.36
N TYR A 155 11.67 5.95 -6.83
CA TYR A 155 12.32 5.78 -5.54
C TYR A 155 13.75 6.35 -5.50
N ASN A 156 14.47 6.24 -6.63
CA ASN A 156 15.92 6.45 -6.71
C ASN A 156 16.30 7.64 -7.60
N CYS A 157 15.61 8.77 -7.45
CA CYS A 157 15.88 10.02 -8.16
C CYS A 157 15.84 9.91 -9.69
N GLY A 158 15.09 8.97 -10.27
CA GLY A 158 14.96 8.80 -11.71
C GLY A 158 15.97 7.85 -12.35
N ARG A 159 16.76 7.15 -11.53
CA ARG A 159 17.76 6.18 -12.00
C ARG A 159 17.11 4.86 -12.34
N THR A 160 17.53 4.25 -13.44
CA THR A 160 17.08 2.92 -13.84
C THR A 160 17.73 1.84 -12.98
N LEU A 161 17.14 0.63 -12.99
CA LEU A 161 17.62 -0.50 -12.19
C LEU A 161 19.00 -1.01 -12.66
N THR A 162 19.23 -1.02 -13.97
CA THR A 162 20.40 -1.64 -14.62
C THR A 162 21.28 -0.65 -15.38
N GLY A 163 20.89 0.62 -15.47
CA GLY A 163 21.65 1.64 -16.19
C GLY A 163 22.80 2.26 -15.40
N PRO A 164 23.54 3.19 -16.02
CA PRO A 164 24.65 3.89 -15.36
C PRO A 164 24.18 4.65 -14.12
N SER A 165 25.04 4.71 -13.09
CA SER A 165 24.67 5.25 -11.77
C SER A 165 24.27 6.73 -11.74
N TYR A 166 24.59 7.49 -12.79
CA TYR A 166 24.31 8.92 -12.92
C TYR A 166 23.35 9.26 -14.07
N ASP A 167 22.71 8.25 -14.65
CA ASP A 167 21.69 8.44 -15.67
C ASP A 167 20.31 8.62 -15.02
N HIS A 168 19.64 9.72 -15.35
CA HIS A 168 18.37 10.15 -14.76
C HIS A 168 17.32 10.25 -15.86
N VAL A 169 16.62 9.14 -16.13
CA VAL A 169 15.74 9.01 -17.30
C VAL A 169 14.33 9.58 -17.06
N SER A 170 13.96 9.86 -15.82
CA SER A 170 12.68 10.45 -15.48
C SER A 170 12.72 11.27 -14.18
N PRO A 171 11.74 12.18 -13.92
CA PRO A 171 11.66 12.91 -12.67
C PRO A 171 11.28 12.00 -11.49
N GLY A 172 12.28 11.43 -10.82
CA GLY A 172 12.10 10.65 -9.60
C GLY A 172 12.22 11.48 -8.32
N LEU A 173 12.10 10.81 -7.18
CA LEU A 173 12.16 11.36 -5.83
C LEU A 173 13.30 10.69 -5.05
N ASN A 174 13.70 11.28 -3.92
CA ASN A 174 14.61 10.63 -2.97
C ASN A 174 13.80 9.93 -1.88
N LEU A 175 13.38 8.69 -2.12
CA LEU A 175 12.51 7.94 -1.21
C LEU A 175 13.25 6.83 -0.44
N ARG A 176 14.58 6.86 -0.48
CA ARG A 176 15.45 5.81 0.05
C ARG A 176 15.30 5.61 1.55
N MET A 177 15.24 4.34 1.96
CA MET A 177 15.39 3.97 3.37
C MET A 177 16.87 4.01 3.74
N SER A 178 17.20 4.45 4.96
CA SER A 178 18.58 4.39 5.44
C SER A 178 19.01 2.95 5.76
N ALA A 179 20.32 2.67 5.66
CA ALA A 179 20.86 1.37 6.06
C ALA A 179 20.63 1.06 7.55
N PHE A 180 20.57 2.09 8.41
CA PHE A 180 20.25 1.93 9.83
C PHE A 180 18.84 1.40 10.06
N GLN A 181 17.84 1.98 9.39
CA GLN A 181 16.46 1.48 9.45
C GLN A 181 16.38 0.04 8.93
N ALA A 182 17.06 -0.24 7.81
CA ALA A 182 17.08 -1.57 7.22
C ALA A 182 17.69 -2.62 8.17
N ALA A 183 18.78 -2.30 8.88
CA ALA A 183 19.39 -3.19 9.86
C ALA A 183 18.44 -3.53 11.03
N VAL A 184 17.73 -2.52 11.55
CA VAL A 184 16.71 -2.72 12.60
C VAL A 184 15.57 -3.60 12.08
N LEU A 185 15.07 -3.33 10.87
CA LEU A 185 14.00 -4.13 10.26
C LEU A 185 14.41 -5.56 10.00
N GLN A 186 15.65 -5.81 9.55
CA GLN A 186 16.10 -7.17 9.28
C GLN A 186 16.00 -8.05 10.53
N HIS A 187 16.35 -7.52 11.70
CA HIS A 187 16.19 -8.21 12.98
C HIS A 187 14.72 -8.35 13.40
N GLN A 188 13.91 -7.30 13.23
CA GLN A 188 12.48 -7.40 13.58
C GLN A 188 11.73 -8.40 12.68
N MET A 189 12.04 -8.43 11.38
CA MET A 189 11.41 -9.29 10.41
C MET A 189 11.62 -10.78 10.68
N SER A 190 12.75 -11.18 11.30
CA SER A 190 12.97 -12.58 11.68
C SER A 190 12.01 -13.05 12.78
N HIS A 191 11.32 -12.13 13.47
CA HIS A 191 10.36 -12.42 14.54
C HIS A 191 8.90 -12.15 14.12
N LEU A 192 8.66 -11.72 12.87
CA LEU A 192 7.34 -11.27 12.44
C LEU A 192 6.25 -12.33 12.67
N GLU A 193 6.46 -13.56 12.22
CA GLU A 193 5.46 -14.64 12.35
C GLU A 193 5.22 -15.01 13.81
N GLU A 194 6.29 -15.12 14.61
CA GLU A 194 6.21 -15.43 16.04
C GLU A 194 5.41 -14.37 16.82
N TRP A 195 5.70 -13.09 16.57
CA TRP A 195 5.01 -11.98 17.22
C TRP A 195 3.58 -11.83 16.74
N ALA A 196 3.30 -12.06 15.46
CA ALA A 196 1.95 -12.10 14.93
C ALA A 196 1.11 -13.18 15.65
N GLU A 197 1.67 -14.37 15.84
CA GLU A 197 0.96 -15.47 16.50
C GLU A 197 0.79 -15.25 17.99
N THR A 198 1.72 -14.56 18.64
CA THR A 198 1.56 -14.11 20.02
C THR A 198 0.41 -13.11 20.16
N ARG A 199 0.29 -12.13 19.24
CA ARG A 199 -0.82 -11.18 19.22
C ARG A 199 -2.16 -11.87 18.97
N LYS A 200 -2.24 -12.82 18.02
CA LYS A 200 -3.47 -13.59 17.76
C LYS A 200 -3.93 -14.37 18.99
N ARG A 201 -3.01 -15.01 19.72
CA ARG A 201 -3.33 -15.72 20.97
C ARG A 201 -3.83 -14.77 22.07
N ALA A 202 -3.31 -13.54 22.13
CA ALA A 202 -3.69 -12.54 23.12
C ALA A 202 -5.05 -11.87 22.85
N ASN A 203 -5.63 -12.02 21.65
CA ASN A 203 -6.95 -11.47 21.27
C ASN A 203 -8.16 -12.17 21.94
N PHE A 204 -7.99 -12.67 23.16
CA PHE A 204 -9.05 -13.35 23.94
C PHE A 204 -10.31 -12.47 24.15
N PHE A 205 -10.18 -11.15 24.06
CA PHE A 205 -11.27 -10.18 24.26
C PHE A 205 -12.04 -9.78 22.99
N CYS A 206 -11.71 -10.32 21.82
CA CYS A 206 -12.34 -9.94 20.54
C CYS A 206 -13.03 -11.14 19.86
N ARG A 207 -13.78 -11.92 20.63
CA ARG A 207 -14.70 -12.95 20.11
C ARG A 207 -16.13 -12.43 20.06
#